data_AF-T0ZQY3-F1
#
_entry.id   AF-T0ZQY3-F1
#
_cell.length_a   1.000
_cell.length_b   1.000
_cell.length_c   1.000
_cell.angle_alpha   90.00
_cell.angle_beta   90.00
_cell.angle_gamma   90.00
#
_symmetry.space_group_name_H-M   'P 1'
#
loop_
_entity.id
_entity.type
_entity.pdbx_description
1 polymer ?
#
loop_
_entity_poly.entity_id
_entity_poly.type
_entity_poly.pdbx_seq_one_letter_code
_entity_poly.pdbx_strand_id
1 'polypeptide(L)'
;MVTPARLKGRAFGRVRIEFITEARAATRPTATVNTPTGPMQVAIPEVTVLDLVAAPERGGGLSNVATVAAELVGEGRLDGHALAAAAGTYPIAVAQRTGWLLDHVARMLATSFDTGPLAV
;
A
#
# COMPACT_ATOMS: atom_id res chain seq x y z
N MET A 1 -3.59 1.52 -11.61
CA MET A 1 -4.69 1.91 -12.53
C MET A 1 -5.98 1.55 -11.84
N VAL A 2 -6.86 2.51 -11.56
CA VAL A 2 -8.20 2.21 -11.05
C VAL A 2 -9.16 2.36 -12.24
N THR A 3 -9.94 1.32 -12.51
CA THR A 3 -10.96 1.35 -13.57
C THR A 3 -12.28 0.83 -13.00
N PRO A 4 -13.43 1.40 -13.39
CA PRO A 4 -14.73 0.88 -12.98
C PRO A 4 -15.06 -0.46 -13.66
N ALA A 5 -14.34 -0.83 -14.73
CA ALA A 5 -14.54 -2.09 -15.42
C ALA A 5 -13.89 -3.25 -14.66
N ARG A 6 -14.63 -4.35 -14.47
CA ARG A 6 -14.05 -5.61 -14.01
C ARG A 6 -13.20 -6.20 -15.13
N LEU A 7 -11.90 -6.27 -14.93
CA LEU A 7 -10.95 -6.81 -15.90
C LEU A 7 -10.56 -8.25 -15.54
N LYS A 8 -10.36 -9.08 -16.57
CA LYS A 8 -9.75 -10.41 -16.43
C LYS A 8 -8.24 -10.27 -16.39
N GLY A 9 -7.58 -11.20 -15.70
CA GLY A 9 -6.12 -11.31 -15.72
C GLY A 9 -5.56 -11.34 -17.15
N ARG A 10 -4.38 -10.76 -17.34
CA ARG A 10 -3.66 -10.71 -18.61
C ARG A 10 -2.31 -11.39 -18.47
N ALA A 11 -1.84 -12.01 -19.54
CA ALA A 11 -0.51 -12.60 -19.58
C ALA A 11 0.21 -12.15 -20.85
N PHE A 12 1.47 -11.77 -20.70
CA PHE A 12 2.37 -11.35 -21.77
C PHE A 12 3.70 -12.06 -21.60
N GLY A 13 3.90 -13.16 -22.34
CA GLY A 13 5.05 -14.04 -22.15
C GLY A 13 5.12 -14.55 -20.71
N ARG A 14 6.19 -14.17 -19.98
CA ARG A 14 6.41 -14.56 -18.58
C ARG A 14 5.72 -13.64 -17.57
N VAL A 15 5.17 -12.51 -18.00
CA VAL A 15 4.51 -11.53 -17.14
C VAL A 15 3.04 -11.89 -16.99
N ARG A 16 2.55 -11.93 -15.75
CA ARG A 16 1.13 -12.08 -15.44
C ARG A 16 0.65 -10.84 -14.69
N ILE A 17 -0.46 -10.28 -15.14
CA ILE A 17 -1.14 -9.15 -14.50
C ILE A 17 -2.46 -9.67 -13.97
N GLU A 18 -2.66 -9.59 -12.66
CA GLU A 18 -3.94 -9.86 -12.02
C GLU A 18 -4.65 -8.53 -11.73
N PHE A 19 -5.98 -8.52 -11.91
CA PHE A 19 -6.81 -7.37 -11.59
C PHE A 19 -7.66 -7.72 -10.37
N ILE A 20 -7.51 -6.92 -9.32
CA ILE A 20 -8.26 -7.06 -8.07
C ILE A 20 -9.35 -5.99 -8.06
N THR A 21 -10.57 -6.38 -7.72
CA THR A 21 -11.70 -5.46 -7.60
C THR A 21 -12.01 -5.28 -6.12
N GLU A 22 -11.98 -4.03 -5.65
CA GLU A 22 -12.38 -3.66 -4.29
C GLU A 22 -13.37 -2.50 -4.37
N ALA A 23 -14.51 -2.63 -3.69
CA ALA A 23 -15.60 -1.65 -3.77
C ALA A 23 -15.17 -0.26 -3.28
N ARG A 24 -14.25 -0.21 -2.31
CA ARG A 24 -13.73 1.02 -1.71
C ARG A 24 -12.58 1.64 -2.50
N ALA A 25 -12.05 0.96 -3.53
CA ALA A 25 -10.89 1.46 -4.28
C ALA A 25 -11.12 2.84 -4.92
N ALA A 26 -12.36 3.15 -5.32
CA ALA A 26 -12.72 4.41 -5.93
C ALA A 26 -12.65 5.61 -4.97
N THR A 27 -12.76 5.38 -3.66
CA THR A 27 -12.75 6.44 -2.63
C THR A 27 -11.43 6.54 -1.89
N ARG A 28 -10.44 5.70 -2.22
CA ARG A 28 -9.14 5.73 -1.58
C ARG A 28 -8.31 6.91 -2.09
N PRO A 29 -7.50 7.54 -1.22
CA PRO A 29 -6.58 8.57 -1.64
C PRO A 29 -5.65 8.10 -2.78
N THR A 30 -5.51 8.94 -3.81
CA THR A 30 -4.63 8.70 -4.96
C THR A 30 -3.76 9.91 -5.23
N ALA A 31 -2.62 9.68 -5.88
CA ALA A 31 -1.76 10.72 -6.43
C ALA A 31 -1.71 10.61 -7.95
N THR A 32 -1.52 11.75 -8.62
CA THR A 32 -1.24 11.79 -10.05
C THR A 32 0.25 11.61 -10.28
N VAL A 33 0.63 10.64 -11.10
CA VAL A 33 2.01 10.40 -11.53
C VAL A 33 2.10 10.53 -13.04
N ASN A 34 3.09 11.27 -13.52
CA ASN A 34 3.37 11.37 -14.94
C ASN A 34 4.08 10.11 -15.42
N THR A 35 3.53 9.46 -16.44
CA THR A 35 4.17 8.33 -17.12
C THR A 35 4.52 8.73 -18.56
N PRO A 36 5.41 8.00 -19.26
CA PRO A 36 5.70 8.28 -20.67
C PRO A 36 4.46 8.28 -21.57
N THR A 37 3.41 7.56 -21.18
CA THR A 37 2.15 7.44 -21.92
C THR A 37 1.07 8.45 -21.48
N GLY A 38 1.37 9.33 -20.53
CA GLY A 38 0.43 10.31 -19.96
C GLY A 38 0.29 10.23 -18.43
N PRO A 39 -0.41 11.18 -17.81
CA PRO A 39 -0.65 11.17 -16.37
C PRO A 39 -1.56 10.01 -15.96
N MET A 40 -1.31 9.47 -14.76
CA MET A 40 -2.01 8.31 -14.24
C MET A 40 -2.31 8.47 -12.75
N GLN A 41 -3.53 8.09 -12.32
CA GLN A 41 -3.87 7.98 -10.91
C GLN A 41 -3.35 6.66 -10.33
N VAL A 42 -2.57 6.77 -9.26
CA VAL A 42 -2.04 5.64 -8.48
C VAL A 42 -2.38 5.83 -7.01
N ALA A 43 -2.43 4.74 -6.25
CA ALA A 43 -2.58 4.83 -4.79
C ALA A 43 -1.43 5.64 -4.20
N ILE A 44 -1.72 6.44 -3.17
CA ILE A 44 -0.64 7.04 -2.37
C ILE A 44 0.15 5.92 -1.64
N PRO A 45 1.40 6.17 -1.23
CA PRO A 45 2.24 5.16 -0.55
C PRO A 45 1.55 4.49 0.65
N GLU A 46 0.81 5.26 1.43
CA GLU A 46 0.11 4.81 2.64
C GLU A 46 -0.99 3.81 2.31
N VAL A 47 -1.79 4.11 1.28
CA VAL A 47 -2.81 3.20 0.76
C VAL A 47 -2.17 1.93 0.22
N THR A 48 -1.03 2.05 -0.44
CA THR A 48 -0.29 0.91 -0.99
C THR A 48 0.15 -0.06 0.11
N VAL A 49 0.72 0.45 1.22
CA VAL A 49 1.10 -0.36 2.37
C VAL A 49 -0.12 -1.04 3.00
N LEU A 50 -1.21 -0.29 3.22
CA LEU A 50 -2.44 -0.85 3.79
C LEU A 50 -3.04 -1.96 2.90
N ASP A 51 -2.99 -1.79 1.58
CA ASP A 51 -3.46 -2.80 0.63
C ASP A 51 -2.63 -4.08 0.64
N LEU A 52 -1.31 -3.93 0.68
CA LEU A 52 -0.40 -5.07 0.78
C LEU A 52 -0.57 -5.82 2.10
N VAL A 53 -0.82 -5.12 3.21
CA VAL A 53 -1.09 -5.73 4.52
C VAL A 53 -2.47 -6.39 4.57
N ALA A 54 -3.46 -5.82 3.87
CA ALA A 54 -4.80 -6.39 3.80
C ALA A 54 -4.84 -7.71 3.01
N ALA A 55 -4.01 -7.85 1.97
CA ALA A 55 -3.96 -9.01 1.08
C ALA A 55 -2.52 -9.41 0.71
N PRO A 56 -1.71 -9.89 1.67
CA PRO A 56 -0.28 -10.15 1.46
C PRO A 56 -0.03 -11.19 0.35
N GLU A 57 -0.91 -12.18 0.20
CA GLU A 57 -0.85 -13.19 -0.86
C GLU A 57 -0.96 -12.60 -2.28
N ARG A 58 -1.60 -11.43 -2.41
CA ARG A 58 -1.68 -10.68 -3.68
C ARG A 58 -0.44 -9.82 -3.92
N GLY A 59 0.28 -9.50 -2.84
CA GLY A 59 1.50 -8.71 -2.84
C GLY A 59 2.80 -9.53 -2.83
N GLY A 60 2.79 -10.81 -3.22
CA GLY A 60 3.99 -11.66 -3.19
C GLY A 60 4.37 -12.22 -1.81
N GLY A 61 3.43 -12.19 -0.86
CA GLY A 61 3.59 -12.71 0.49
C GLY A 61 4.21 -11.71 1.47
N LEU A 62 4.15 -12.03 2.76
CA LEU A 62 4.54 -11.11 3.84
C LEU A 62 5.99 -10.62 3.76
N SER A 63 6.90 -11.46 3.24
CA SER A 63 8.29 -11.05 3.01
C SER A 63 8.39 -9.89 2.02
N ASN A 64 7.65 -9.95 0.90
CA ASN A 64 7.66 -8.87 -0.08
C ASN A 64 6.97 -7.61 0.46
N VAL A 65 5.88 -7.78 1.23
CA VAL A 65 5.21 -6.66 1.91
C VAL A 65 6.19 -5.94 2.86
N ALA A 66 6.98 -6.68 3.64
CA ALA A 66 7.99 -6.11 4.52
C ALA A 66 9.12 -5.39 3.75
N THR A 67 9.57 -5.95 2.62
CA THR A 67 10.55 -5.29 1.74
C THR A 67 10.04 -3.95 1.23
N VAL A 68 8.83 -3.91 0.66
CA VAL A 68 8.22 -2.68 0.14
C VAL A 68 8.03 -1.66 1.27
N ALA A 69 7.58 -2.09 2.45
CA ALA A 69 7.44 -1.21 3.60
C ALA A 69 8.80 -0.62 4.04
N ALA A 70 9.87 -1.43 4.02
CA ALA A 70 11.23 -0.98 4.33
C ALA A 70 11.76 0.05 3.35
N GLU A 71 11.53 -0.15 2.04
CA GLU A 71 11.89 0.83 1.02
C GLU A 71 11.14 2.15 1.24
N LEU A 72 9.82 2.10 1.43
CA LEU A 72 9.01 3.31 1.65
C LEU A 72 9.39 4.08 2.93
N VAL A 73 9.69 3.36 4.02
CA VAL A 73 10.17 3.96 5.27
C VAL A 73 11.57 4.55 5.08
N GLY A 74 12.50 3.79 4.48
CA GLY A 74 13.88 4.22 4.27
C GLY A 74 14.01 5.43 3.34
N GLU A 75 13.13 5.52 2.33
CA GLU A 75 13.05 6.67 1.42
C GLU A 75 12.25 7.86 1.99
N GLY A 76 11.67 7.74 3.20
CA GLY A 76 10.86 8.80 3.81
C GLY A 76 9.58 9.12 3.04
N ARG A 77 8.97 8.10 2.42
CA ARG A 77 7.81 8.26 1.51
C ARG A 77 6.46 8.07 2.18
N LEU A 78 6.45 7.81 3.49
CA LEU A 78 5.24 7.65 4.27
C LEU A 78 5.00 8.88 5.14
N ASP A 79 3.79 9.40 5.10
CA ASP A 79 3.27 10.40 6.01
C ASP A 79 2.37 9.71 7.06
N GLY A 80 2.71 9.84 8.34
CA GLY A 80 2.01 9.18 9.44
C GLY A 80 0.54 9.64 9.59
N HIS A 81 0.24 10.90 9.28
CA HIS A 81 -1.13 11.43 9.36
C HIS A 81 -1.98 10.94 8.19
N ALA A 82 -1.44 10.97 6.96
CA ALA A 82 -2.09 10.41 5.78
C ALA A 82 -2.34 8.90 5.97
N LEU A 83 -1.41 8.20 6.62
CA LEU A 83 -1.51 6.78 6.91
C LEU A 83 -2.63 6.49 7.91
N ALA A 84 -2.70 7.24 9.01
CA ALA A 84 -3.79 7.13 9.98
C ALA A 84 -5.15 7.43 9.37
N ALA A 85 -5.25 8.51 8.59
CA ALA A 85 -6.48 8.87 7.88
C ALA A 85 -6.92 7.77 6.91
N ALA A 86 -6.00 7.22 6.13
CA ALA A 86 -6.29 6.12 5.21
C ALA A 86 -6.71 4.85 5.97
N ALA A 87 -5.98 4.50 7.05
CA ALA A 87 -6.21 3.30 7.86
C ALA A 87 -7.61 3.28 8.49
N GLY A 88 -8.20 4.44 8.81
CA GLY A 88 -9.58 4.55 9.29
C GLY A 88 -10.65 3.99 8.33
N THR A 89 -10.30 3.74 7.07
CA THR A 89 -11.20 3.14 6.06
C THR A 89 -11.00 1.62 5.90
N TYR A 90 -10.09 1.02 6.68
CA TYR A 90 -9.77 -0.41 6.66
C TYR A 90 -10.26 -1.11 7.93
N PRO A 91 -10.40 -2.45 7.93
CA PRO A 91 -10.61 -3.19 9.16
C PRO A 91 -9.50 -2.89 10.18
N ILE A 92 -9.85 -2.78 11.46
CA ILE A 92 -8.90 -2.47 12.54
C ILE A 92 -7.69 -3.40 12.57
N ALA A 93 -7.87 -4.69 12.24
CA ALA A 93 -6.79 -5.65 12.15
C ALA A 93 -5.77 -5.35 11.03
N VAL A 94 -6.16 -4.63 9.97
CA VAL A 94 -5.21 -4.14 8.97
C VAL A 94 -4.39 -3.00 9.57
N ALA A 95 -5.02 -2.02 10.19
CA ALA A 95 -4.33 -0.89 10.83
C ALA A 95 -3.31 -1.37 11.88
N GLN A 96 -3.72 -2.29 12.77
CA GLN A 96 -2.85 -2.87 13.80
C GLN A 96 -1.67 -3.63 13.20
N ARG A 97 -1.91 -4.47 12.16
CA ARG A 97 -0.83 -5.19 11.47
C ARG A 97 0.11 -4.25 10.75
N THR A 98 -0.40 -3.17 10.15
CA THR A 98 0.41 -2.14 9.50
C THR A 98 1.28 -1.42 10.53
N GLY A 99 0.73 -0.98 11.65
CA GLY A 99 1.50 -0.35 12.73
C GLY A 99 2.63 -1.24 13.22
N TRP A 100 2.32 -2.51 13.55
CA TRP A 100 3.33 -3.47 13.97
C TRP A 100 4.42 -3.72 12.92
N LEU A 101 4.04 -3.83 11.64
CA LEU A 101 4.97 -4.04 10.53
C LEU A 101 5.92 -2.85 10.40
N LEU A 102 5.40 -1.63 10.44
CA LEU A 102 6.21 -0.41 10.29
C LEU A 102 7.15 -0.23 11.48
N ASP A 103 6.71 -0.52 12.70
CA ASP A 103 7.57 -0.54 13.89
C ASP A 103 8.69 -1.58 13.76
N HIS A 104 8.35 -2.77 13.26
CA HIS A 104 9.33 -3.84 13.04
C HIS A 104 10.39 -3.42 12.01
N VAL A 105 9.95 -2.88 10.88
CA VAL A 105 10.81 -2.41 9.80
C VAL A 105 11.68 -1.23 10.22
N ALA A 106 11.11 -0.23 10.91
CA ALA A 106 11.86 0.92 11.40
C ALA A 106 13.00 0.50 12.36
N ARG A 107 12.73 -0.45 13.27
CA ARG A 107 13.76 -1.05 14.12
C ARG A 107 14.85 -1.75 13.33
N MET A 108 14.51 -2.53 12.29
CA MET A 108 15.52 -3.19 11.46
C MET A 108 16.41 -2.21 10.70
N LEU A 109 15.84 -1.10 10.24
CA LEU A 109 16.53 -0.05 9.50
C LEU A 109 17.31 0.92 10.40
N ALA A 110 17.23 0.77 11.73
CA ALA A 110 17.75 1.74 12.69
C ALA A 110 17.26 3.18 12.42
N THR A 111 16.01 3.32 11.95
CA THR A 111 15.35 4.61 11.72
C THR A 111 14.11 4.75 12.61
N SER A 112 13.62 5.96 12.78
CA SER A 112 12.37 6.24 13.49
C SER A 112 11.27 6.55 12.47
N PHE A 113 10.15 5.84 12.56
CA PHE A 113 8.91 6.19 11.87
C PHE A 113 7.80 6.33 12.93
N ASP A 114 7.12 7.47 12.95
CA ASP A 114 6.05 7.73 13.92
C ASP A 114 4.77 7.01 13.50
N THR A 115 4.52 5.85 14.12
CA THR A 115 3.28 5.10 14.02
C THR A 115 2.25 5.51 15.07
N GLY A 116 2.56 6.45 15.96
CA GLY A 116 1.65 6.96 16.98
C GLY A 116 0.26 7.35 16.47
N PRO A 117 0.13 7.96 15.28
CA PRO A 117 -1.17 8.24 14.67
C PRO A 117 -2.05 7.00 14.36
N LEU A 118 -1.48 5.80 14.28
CA LEU A 118 -2.20 4.55 14.05
C LEU A 118 -2.65 3.84 15.33
N ALA A 119 -2.23 4.30 16.51
CA ALA A 119 -2.61 3.72 17.79
C ALA A 119 -4.05 4.15 18.16
N VAL A 120 -5.03 3.39 17.65
CA VAL A 120 -6.46 3.48 18.01
C VAL A 120 -6.94 2.13 18.52
#